data_AF-A0A9D7DDD6-F1
#
_entry.id   AF-A0A9D7DDD6-F1
#
_cell.length_a   1.000
_cell.length_b   1.000
_cell.length_c   1.000
_cell.angle_alpha   90.00
_cell.angle_beta   90.00
_cell.angle_gamma   90.00
#
_symmetry.space_group_name_H-M   'P 1'
#
loop_
_entity.id
_entity.type
_entity.pdbx_description
1 polymer ?
#
loop_
_entity_poly.entity_id
_entity_poly.type
_entity_poly.pdbx_seq_one_letter_code
_entity_poly.pdbx_strand_id
1 'polypeptide(L)'
;MTLKKTLLLIVLLLVAFWSSAQDQSYSDCLIKTNSRWGAPCEKCESYVEGYKRDWSGTYQIDLKNTCRDVIEVKVAVQEKNGTWRTFPVRALGPSESMNAFACEGSGKYLYWVRRANDTEIVLPSDQEIITEYMKR
;
A
#
# COMPACT_ATOMS: atom_id res chain seq x y z
N MET A 1 7.04 -51.50 -19.87
CA MET A 1 6.27 -50.80 -18.81
C MET A 1 4.80 -51.11 -19.00
N THR A 2 4.07 -51.52 -17.96
CA THR A 2 2.67 -51.96 -18.08
C THR A 2 1.74 -50.76 -18.28
N LEU A 3 0.68 -50.92 -19.11
CA LEU A 3 -0.31 -49.88 -19.46
C LEU A 3 -0.88 -49.12 -18.23
N LYS A 4 -0.99 -49.82 -17.08
CA LYS A 4 -1.41 -49.24 -15.80
C LYS A 4 -0.43 -48.18 -15.26
N LYS A 5 0.88 -48.36 -15.46
CA LYS A 5 1.92 -47.42 -15.03
C LYS A 5 1.94 -46.15 -15.89
N THR A 6 1.71 -46.27 -17.19
CA THR A 6 1.59 -45.11 -18.08
C THR A 6 0.32 -44.30 -17.79
N LEU A 7 -0.81 -44.96 -17.51
CA LEU A 7 -2.04 -44.25 -17.15
C LEU A 7 -1.90 -43.48 -15.83
N LEU A 8 -1.24 -44.08 -14.83
CA LEU A 8 -0.98 -43.44 -13.54
C LEU A 8 -0.07 -42.20 -13.67
N LEU A 9 0.93 -42.27 -14.56
CA LEU A 9 1.85 -41.17 -14.85
C LEU A 9 1.15 -39.98 -15.52
N ILE A 10 0.22 -40.25 -16.44
CA ILE A 10 -0.55 -39.20 -17.12
C ILE A 10 -1.50 -38.51 -16.13
N VAL A 11 -2.14 -39.26 -15.23
CA VAL A 11 -3.00 -38.68 -14.18
C VAL A 11 -2.20 -37.80 -13.22
N LEU A 12 -1.01 -38.22 -12.79
CA LEU A 12 -0.14 -37.41 -11.93
C LEU A 12 0.34 -36.11 -12.62
N LEU A 13 0.65 -36.17 -13.91
CA LEU A 13 1.02 -34.99 -14.71
C LEU A 13 -0.14 -34.00 -14.81
N LEU A 14 -1.38 -34.47 -15.00
CA LEU A 14 -2.56 -33.60 -15.10
C LEU A 14 -2.88 -32.89 -13.78
N VAL A 15 -2.63 -33.51 -12.62
CA VAL A 15 -2.84 -32.88 -11.30
C VAL A 15 -1.80 -31.79 -11.04
N ALA A 16 -0.55 -31.95 -11.51
CA ALA A 16 0.50 -30.95 -11.35
C ALA A 16 0.23 -29.66 -12.15
N PHE A 17 -0.49 -29.74 -13.27
CA PHE A 17 -0.86 -28.55 -14.07
C PHE A 17 -1.87 -27.62 -13.37
N TRP A 18 -2.55 -28.09 -12.31
CA TRP A 18 -3.52 -27.29 -11.54
C TRP A 18 -2.89 -26.61 -10.32
N SER A 19 -1.61 -26.87 -10.05
CA SER A 19 -0.86 -26.21 -8.98
C SER A 19 -0.29 -24.87 -9.44
N SER A 20 -1.13 -23.95 -9.89
CA SER A 20 -0.75 -22.56 -10.03
C SER A 20 -0.76 -21.90 -8.65
N ALA A 21 0.31 -22.14 -7.87
CA ALA A 21 0.65 -21.27 -6.74
C ALA A 21 1.16 -19.95 -7.35
N GLN A 22 0.23 -19.11 -7.81
CA GLN A 22 0.55 -17.72 -8.10
C GLN A 22 0.64 -17.01 -6.77
N ASP A 23 1.87 -16.79 -6.33
CA ASP A 23 2.21 -15.83 -5.30
C ASP A 23 1.79 -14.44 -5.79
N GLN A 24 0.49 -14.13 -5.67
CA GLN A 24 -0.07 -12.89 -6.15
C GLN A 24 0.49 -11.78 -5.26
N SER A 25 1.27 -10.89 -5.86
CA SER A 25 1.79 -9.74 -5.13
C SER A 25 0.63 -8.84 -4.72
N TYR A 26 0.23 -8.90 -3.45
CA TYR A 26 -0.91 -8.13 -2.92
C TYR A 26 -0.71 -6.60 -3.06
N SER A 27 0.52 -6.14 -3.32
CA SER A 27 0.80 -4.75 -3.67
C SER A 27 0.11 -4.29 -4.96
N ASP A 28 -0.17 -5.19 -5.90
CA ASP A 28 -0.82 -4.86 -7.17
C ASP A 28 -2.31 -4.57 -6.99
N CYS A 29 -2.90 -5.03 -5.87
CA CYS A 29 -4.29 -4.78 -5.51
C CYS A 29 -4.53 -3.43 -4.82
N LEU A 30 -3.49 -2.76 -4.34
CA LEU A 30 -3.65 -1.45 -3.74
C LEU A 30 -3.42 -0.38 -4.79
N ILE A 31 -4.52 0.20 -5.28
CA ILE A 31 -4.46 1.20 -6.35
C ILE A 31 -4.65 2.61 -5.79
N LYS A 32 -3.95 3.58 -6.36
CA LYS A 32 -4.23 5.00 -6.13
C LYS A 32 -5.46 5.41 -6.92
N THR A 33 -6.54 5.75 -6.23
CA THR A 33 -7.79 6.20 -6.87
C THR A 33 -7.82 7.70 -7.09
N ASN A 34 -7.15 8.47 -6.22
CA ASN A 34 -7.10 9.92 -6.34
C ASN A 34 -5.81 10.49 -5.75
N SER A 35 -5.43 11.68 -6.22
CA SER A 35 -4.43 12.53 -5.58
C SER A 35 -4.77 13.99 -5.79
N ARG A 36 -4.72 14.80 -4.73
CA ARG A 36 -5.11 16.21 -4.74
C ARG A 36 -4.15 17.06 -3.92
N TRP A 37 -3.92 18.28 -4.40
CA TRP A 37 -3.25 19.35 -3.67
C TRP A 37 -4.29 20.31 -3.11
N GLY A 38 -3.97 21.05 -2.05
CA GLY A 38 -4.88 22.07 -1.52
C GLY A 38 -6.02 21.52 -0.66
N ALA A 39 -5.97 20.23 -0.30
CA ALA A 39 -7.09 19.60 0.38
C ALA A 39 -7.16 20.02 1.86
N PRO A 40 -8.35 20.37 2.39
CA PRO A 40 -8.49 20.70 3.80
C PRO A 40 -8.03 19.54 4.69
N CYS A 41 -7.13 19.81 5.64
CA CYS A 41 -6.57 18.77 6.51
C CYS A 41 -6.31 19.30 7.91
N GLU A 42 -7.18 19.07 8.89
CA GLU A 42 -7.07 19.61 10.27
C GLU A 42 -5.70 19.38 10.95
N LYS A 43 -4.92 18.39 10.50
CA LYS A 43 -3.59 18.09 11.03
C LYS A 43 -2.46 18.94 10.43
N CYS A 44 -2.76 19.78 9.44
CA CYS A 44 -1.81 20.61 8.69
C CYS A 44 -2.13 22.11 8.81
N GLU A 45 -2.87 22.52 9.85
CA GLU A 45 -3.36 23.89 9.98
C GLU A 45 -2.20 24.90 9.89
N SER A 46 -2.13 25.60 8.77
CA SER A 46 -1.25 26.74 8.57
C SER A 46 -2.10 27.99 8.34
N TYR A 47 -1.66 29.12 8.87
CA TYR A 47 -2.38 30.39 8.77
C TYR A 47 -1.53 31.36 7.96
N VAL A 48 -2.12 31.95 6.92
CA VAL A 48 -1.53 33.06 6.18
C VAL A 48 -1.99 34.40 6.76
N GLU A 49 -1.39 35.50 6.31
CA GLU A 49 -1.77 36.85 6.71
C GLU A 49 -3.30 37.04 6.64
N GLY A 50 -3.88 37.53 7.74
CA GLY A 50 -5.34 37.62 7.91
C GLY A 50 -6.01 36.41 8.55
N TYR A 51 -5.26 35.50 9.20
CA TYR A 51 -5.77 34.32 9.91
C TYR A 51 -6.60 33.37 9.03
N LYS A 52 -6.38 33.42 7.72
CA LYS A 52 -7.02 32.48 6.80
C LYS A 52 -6.24 31.16 6.82
N ARG A 53 -6.97 30.05 6.96
CA ARG A 53 -6.39 28.71 6.84
C ARG A 53 -5.87 28.50 5.42
N ASP A 54 -4.61 28.13 5.31
CA ASP A 54 -3.98 27.74 4.06
C ASP A 54 -3.69 26.23 4.04
N TRP A 55 -4.13 25.61 2.96
CA TRP A 55 -3.99 24.19 2.67
C TRP A 55 -3.22 23.95 1.38
N SER A 56 -2.74 25.01 0.73
CA SER A 56 -2.10 24.95 -0.59
C SER A 56 -0.94 23.94 -0.66
N GLY A 57 -0.20 23.81 0.45
CA GLY A 57 0.88 22.82 0.59
C GLY A 57 0.42 21.38 0.80
N THR A 58 -0.83 21.14 1.23
CA THR A 58 -1.30 19.80 1.57
C THR A 58 -1.38 18.93 0.32
N TYR A 59 -0.65 17.83 0.31
CA TYR A 59 -0.78 16.78 -0.68
C TYR A 59 -1.49 15.57 -0.07
N GLN A 60 -2.56 15.12 -0.70
CA GLN A 60 -3.38 14.03 -0.20
C GLN A 60 -3.57 12.97 -1.29
N ILE A 61 -3.48 11.69 -0.91
CA ILE A 61 -3.72 10.53 -1.76
C ILE A 61 -4.82 9.66 -1.19
N ASP A 62 -5.62 9.08 -2.08
CA ASP A 62 -6.62 8.06 -1.74
C ASP A 62 -6.18 6.73 -2.36
N LEU A 63 -6.07 5.70 -1.52
CA LEU A 63 -5.71 4.34 -1.92
C LEU A 63 -6.91 3.43 -1.69
N LYS A 64 -7.15 2.47 -2.59
CA LYS A 64 -8.27 1.52 -2.51
C LYS A 64 -7.78 0.10 -2.66
N ASN A 65 -8.28 -0.78 -1.79
CA ASN A 65 -8.11 -2.22 -1.93
C ASN A 65 -9.05 -2.75 -3.02
N THR A 66 -8.50 -3.27 -4.14
CA THR A 66 -9.27 -3.96 -5.18
C THR A 66 -9.23 -5.47 -5.07
N CYS A 67 -8.46 -6.02 -4.14
CA CYS A 67 -8.45 -7.44 -3.82
C CYS A 67 -9.78 -7.85 -3.16
N ARG A 68 -10.09 -9.14 -3.23
CA ARG A 68 -11.25 -9.74 -2.54
C ARG A 68 -10.95 -10.13 -1.09
N ASP A 69 -9.69 -10.11 -0.71
CA ASP A 69 -9.21 -10.36 0.65
C ASP A 69 -9.00 -9.06 1.43
N VAL A 70 -8.96 -9.20 2.76
CA VAL A 70 -8.47 -8.14 3.66
C VAL A 70 -6.95 -8.06 3.53
N ILE A 71 -6.43 -6.85 3.33
CA ILE A 71 -5.00 -6.56 3.26
C ILE A 71 -4.58 -5.63 4.40
N GLU A 72 -3.35 -5.75 4.85
CA GLU A 72 -2.74 -4.79 5.76
C GLU A 72 -1.81 -3.87 4.99
N VAL A 73 -1.97 -2.57 5.21
CA VAL A 73 -1.29 -1.54 4.43
C VAL A 73 -0.51 -0.62 5.36
N LYS A 74 0.77 -0.41 5.03
CA LYS A 74 1.60 0.65 5.57
C LYS A 74 1.79 1.71 4.49
N VAL A 75 1.62 2.99 4.83
CA VAL A 75 1.76 4.10 3.87
C VAL A 75 2.63 5.22 4.47
N ALA A 76 3.42 5.86 3.62
CA ALA A 76 4.12 7.09 3.94
C ALA A 76 4.02 8.09 2.79
N VAL A 77 3.86 9.38 3.10
CA VAL A 77 3.82 10.47 2.11
C VAL A 77 4.97 11.43 2.42
N GLN A 78 5.73 11.81 1.40
CA GLN A 78 6.92 12.63 1.60
C GLN A 78 6.58 14.12 1.68
N GLU A 79 7.00 14.75 2.76
CA GLU A 79 7.00 16.19 2.95
C GLU A 79 8.07 16.85 2.07
N LYS A 80 7.95 18.15 1.79
CA LYS A 80 8.79 18.91 0.86
C LYS A 80 10.25 18.97 1.30
N ASN A 81 10.50 18.87 2.60
CA ASN A 81 11.84 18.80 3.20
C ASN A 81 12.49 17.40 3.09
N GLY A 82 11.82 16.43 2.44
CA GLY A 82 12.30 15.06 2.26
C GLY A 82 11.96 14.11 3.40
N THR A 83 11.36 14.59 4.50
CA THR A 83 10.92 13.69 5.58
C THR A 83 9.66 12.93 5.17
N TRP A 84 9.48 11.75 5.75
CA TRP A 84 8.34 10.90 5.48
C TRP A 84 7.32 11.03 6.60
N ARG A 85 6.10 11.48 6.27
CA ARG A 85 4.95 11.37 7.16
C ARG A 85 4.38 9.97 7.04
N THR A 86 4.53 9.18 8.10
CA THR A 86 4.06 7.79 8.12
C THR A 86 2.67 7.67 8.74
N PHE A 87 1.96 6.63 8.33
CA PHE A 87 0.64 6.27 8.85
C PHE A 87 0.73 4.90 9.53
N PRO A 88 -0.07 4.64 10.59
CA PRO A 88 -0.10 3.33 11.22
C PRO A 88 -0.55 2.26 10.20
N VAL A 89 -0.15 1.01 10.44
CA VAL A 89 -0.65 -0.12 9.65
C VAL A 89 -2.16 -0.18 9.80
N ARG A 90 -2.87 -0.26 8.67
CA ARG A 90 -4.33 -0.37 8.64
C ARG A 90 -4.75 -1.58 7.84
N ALA A 91 -5.69 -2.36 8.37
CA ALA A 91 -6.38 -3.39 7.62
C ALA A 91 -7.46 -2.74 6.73
N LEU A 92 -7.45 -3.06 5.43
CA LEU A 92 -8.45 -2.64 4.46
C LEU A 92 -9.23 -3.85 3.99
N GLY A 93 -10.53 -3.84 4.22
CA GLY A 93 -11.45 -4.80 3.62
C GLY A 93 -11.56 -4.64 2.10
N PRO A 94 -12.23 -5.57 1.41
CA PRO A 94 -12.43 -5.50 -0.03
C PRO A 94 -13.14 -4.19 -0.41
N SER A 95 -12.64 -3.50 -1.43
CA SER A 95 -13.15 -2.18 -1.87
C SER A 95 -13.05 -1.04 -0.84
N GLU A 96 -12.47 -1.28 0.34
CA GLU A 96 -12.23 -0.22 1.31
C GLU A 96 -11.13 0.71 0.82
N SER A 97 -11.26 2.00 1.17
CA SER A 97 -10.27 3.02 0.84
C SER A 97 -9.66 3.61 2.10
N MET A 98 -8.40 4.00 2.00
CA MET A 98 -7.71 4.79 3.00
C MET A 98 -7.20 6.09 2.43
N ASN A 99 -7.03 7.06 3.32
CA ASN A 99 -6.46 8.34 3.01
C ASN A 99 -5.10 8.50 3.69
N ALA A 100 -4.14 9.08 2.96
CA ALA A 100 -2.87 9.53 3.49
C ALA A 100 -2.54 10.92 2.93
N PHE A 101 -1.73 11.69 3.67
CA PHE A 101 -1.41 13.07 3.31
C PHE A 101 -0.01 13.48 3.80
N ALA A 102 0.49 14.60 3.27
CA ALA A 102 1.62 15.39 3.75
C ALA A 102 1.17 16.86 3.82
N CYS A 103 1.65 17.60 4.82
CA CYS A 103 1.20 18.99 5.05
C CYS A 103 1.86 19.98 4.09
N GLU A 104 3.12 19.74 3.78
CA GLU A 104 3.82 20.37 2.67
C GLU A 104 4.28 19.25 1.76
N GLY A 105 3.43 18.77 0.87
CA GLY A 105 3.75 17.60 0.07
C GLY A 105 4.86 17.83 -0.95
N SER A 106 5.57 16.76 -1.29
CA SER A 106 6.43 16.68 -2.48
C SER A 106 5.73 16.01 -3.68
N GLY A 107 4.56 15.41 -3.47
CA GLY A 107 3.87 14.58 -4.46
C GLY A 107 4.31 13.10 -4.48
N LYS A 108 5.35 12.73 -3.71
CA LYS A 108 5.81 11.35 -3.60
C LYS A 108 5.15 10.61 -2.43
N TYR A 109 4.97 9.31 -2.60
CA TYR A 109 4.46 8.41 -1.57
C TYR A 109 5.05 7.01 -1.72
N LEU A 110 5.06 6.26 -0.64
CA LEU A 110 5.45 4.85 -0.58
C LEU A 110 4.35 4.06 0.12
N TYR A 111 4.21 2.80 -0.26
CA TYR A 111 3.28 1.89 0.38
C TYR A 111 3.82 0.47 0.40
N TRP A 112 3.41 -0.29 1.42
CA TRP A 112 3.70 -1.71 1.58
C TRP A 112 2.40 -2.41 1.91
N VAL A 113 2.22 -3.59 1.33
CA VAL A 113 0.99 -4.37 1.46
C VAL A 113 1.36 -5.80 1.77
N ARG A 114 0.57 -6.40 2.65
CA ARG A 114 0.53 -7.85 2.83
C ARG A 114 -0.90 -8.32 2.99
N ARG A 115 -1.15 -9.61 2.82
CA ARG A 115 -2.43 -10.19 3.20
C ARG A 115 -2.60 -10.11 4.72
N ALA A 116 -3.83 -9.89 5.19
CA ALA A 116 -4.10 -9.96 6.63
C ALA A 116 -3.69 -11.34 7.18
N ASN A 117 -3.03 -11.34 8.35
CA ASN A 117 -2.47 -12.51 9.03
C ASN A 117 -1.31 -13.22 8.32
N ASP A 118 -0.76 -12.63 7.25
CA ASP A 118 0.50 -13.08 6.69
C ASP A 118 1.66 -12.58 7.58
N THR A 119 2.31 -13.52 8.26
CA THR A 119 3.45 -13.25 9.13
C THR A 119 4.80 -13.41 8.42
N GLU A 120 4.81 -13.90 7.18
CA GLU A 120 6.05 -14.07 6.41
C GLU A 120 6.54 -12.72 5.90
N ILE A 121 5.62 -11.81 5.55
CA ILE A 121 5.93 -10.44 5.16
C ILE A 121 5.86 -9.51 6.37
N VAL A 122 7.00 -8.92 6.73
CA VAL A 122 7.07 -7.89 7.78
C VAL A 122 6.93 -6.51 7.15
N LEU A 123 5.92 -5.76 7.57
CA LEU A 123 5.76 -4.37 7.15
C LEU A 123 6.77 -3.48 7.91
N PRO A 124 7.36 -2.47 7.25
CA PRO A 124 8.35 -1.63 7.90
C PRO A 124 7.74 -0.76 8.99
N SER A 125 8.52 -0.57 10.05
CA SER A 125 8.25 0.37 11.13
C SER A 125 8.43 1.82 10.65
N ASP A 126 7.90 2.76 11.44
CA ASP A 126 8.10 4.20 11.18
C ASP A 126 9.59 4.57 11.16
N GLN A 127 10.36 3.97 12.08
CA GLN A 127 11.80 4.24 12.20
C GLN A 127 12.54 3.80 10.94
N GLU A 128 12.28 2.57 10.46
CA GLU A 128 12.92 2.05 9.24
C GLU A 128 12.60 2.91 8.02
N ILE A 129 11.34 3.34 7.85
CA ILE A 129 10.94 4.22 6.74
C ILE A 129 11.74 5.53 6.80
N ILE A 130 11.82 6.14 7.97
CA ILE A 130 12.53 7.41 8.16
C ILE A 130 14.04 7.25 7.91
N THR A 131 14.66 6.16 8.35
CA THR A 131 16.11 5.98 8.20
C THR A 131 16.53 5.54 6.81
N GLU A 132 15.80 4.63 6.19
CA GLU A 132 16.22 4.00 4.92
C GLU A 132 15.80 4.82 3.70
N TYR A 133 14.69 5.56 3.78
CA TYR A 133 14.08 6.23 2.63
C TYR A 133 14.27 7.74 2.63
N MET A 134 14.94 8.33 3.62
CA MET A 134 15.14 9.79 3.73
C MET A 134 15.89 10.43 2.54
N LYS A 135 16.68 9.66 1.78
CA LYS A 135 17.55 10.15 0.69
C LYS A 135 17.10 9.77 -0.73
N ARG A 136 15.89 9.20 -0.90
CA ARG A 136 15.31 8.81 -2.20
C ARG A 136 14.21 9.81 -2.65
#